data_AF-A0A2G6MUE7-F1
#
_entry.id   AF-A0A2G6MUE7-F1
#
_cell.length_a   1.000
_cell.length_b   1.000
_cell.length_c   1.000
_cell.angle_alpha   90.00
_cell.angle_beta   90.00
_cell.angle_gamma   90.00
#
_symmetry.space_group_name_H-M   'P 1'
#
loop_
_entity.id
_entity.type
_entity.pdbx_description
1 polymer ?
#
loop_
_entity_poly.entity_id
_entity_poly.type
_entity_poly.pdbx_seq_one_letter_code
_entity_poly.pdbx_strand_id
1 'polypeptide(L)'
;MQKGLFQVVQGNRGTARRIRIPGVNIAGKTGTAQVFSRKKGETFDHMKVKKELKDHAWFVCYAPAENPAIAVSVILEHGEHGSSQAAPIAGELIRQYLGIVPVKALEKK
;
A
#
# COMPACT_ATOMS: atom_id res chain seq x y z
N MET A 1 10.52 -14.90 -7.07
CA MET A 1 9.80 -13.60 -7.12
C MET A 1 8.64 -13.53 -6.12
N GLN A 2 7.70 -14.49 -6.13
CA GLN A 2 6.53 -14.50 -5.23
C GLN A 2 6.86 -14.39 -3.74
N LYS A 3 7.90 -15.08 -3.25
CA LYS A 3 8.36 -14.97 -1.85
C LYS A 3 8.69 -13.53 -1.44
N GLY A 4 9.25 -12.73 -2.34
CA GLY A 4 9.55 -11.32 -2.07
C GLY A 4 8.28 -10.49 -1.90
N LEU A 5 7.31 -10.65 -2.80
CA LEU A 5 5.99 -9.98 -2.72
C LEU A 5 5.21 -10.39 -1.48
N PHE A 6 5.28 -11.67 -1.11
CA PHE A 6 4.66 -12.18 0.12
C PHE A 6 5.27 -11.52 1.37
N GLN A 7 6.60 -11.43 1.44
CA GLN A 7 7.31 -10.86 2.60
C GLN A 7 7.08 -9.35 2.77
N VAL A 8 6.69 -8.62 1.73
CA VAL A 8 6.33 -7.18 1.84
C VAL A 8 5.17 -6.97 2.81
N VAL A 9 4.20 -7.90 2.85
CA VAL A 9 3.05 -7.82 3.75
C VAL A 9 3.23 -8.77 4.94
N GLN A 10 3.58 -10.03 4.69
CA GLN A 10 3.62 -11.08 5.71
C GLN A 10 4.94 -11.13 6.51
N GLY A 11 6.01 -10.52 6.00
CA GLY A 11 7.30 -10.50 6.67
C GLY A 11 7.35 -9.52 7.84
N ASN A 12 8.09 -9.86 8.90
CA ASN A 12 8.22 -9.01 10.11
C ASN A 12 8.86 -7.63 9.80
N ARG A 13 9.68 -7.57 8.74
CA ARG A 13 10.30 -6.35 8.21
C ARG A 13 9.60 -5.85 6.92
N GLY A 14 8.40 -6.35 6.64
CA GLY A 14 7.62 -5.99 5.46
C GLY A 14 7.14 -4.53 5.52
N THR A 15 7.29 -3.80 4.43
CA THR A 15 6.91 -2.37 4.35
C THR A 15 5.40 -2.16 4.42
N ALA A 16 4.58 -3.13 4.03
CA ALA A 16 3.13 -3.07 4.04
C ALA A 16 2.49 -3.94 5.15
N ARG A 17 3.24 -4.31 6.21
CA ARG A 17 2.75 -5.21 7.28
C ARG A 17 1.43 -4.80 7.96
N ARG A 18 1.04 -3.53 7.88
CA ARG A 18 -0.19 -2.99 8.50
C ARG A 18 -1.47 -3.49 7.84
N ILE A 19 -1.40 -4.00 6.61
CA ILE A 19 -2.59 -4.42 5.85
C ILE A 19 -2.95 -5.89 6.05
N ARG A 20 -2.22 -6.62 6.90
CA ARG A 20 -2.47 -8.04 7.15
C ARG A 20 -3.92 -8.26 7.59
N ILE A 21 -4.50 -9.34 7.07
CA ILE A 21 -5.84 -9.79 7.41
C ILE A 21 -5.69 -11.21 7.99
N PRO A 22 -6.18 -11.48 9.21
CA PRO A 22 -6.16 -12.83 9.77
C PRO A 22 -6.84 -13.82 8.81
N GLY A 23 -6.17 -14.93 8.50
CA GLY A 23 -6.69 -15.95 7.59
C GLY A 23 -6.59 -15.63 6.10
N VAL A 24 -6.08 -14.45 5.70
CA VAL A 24 -5.89 -14.10 4.28
C VAL A 24 -4.45 -13.65 4.04
N ASN A 25 -3.72 -14.44 3.26
CA ASN A 25 -2.40 -14.07 2.81
C ASN A 25 -2.49 -13.06 1.66
N ILE A 26 -1.81 -11.94 1.81
CA ILE A 26 -1.68 -10.91 0.77
C ILE A 26 -0.22 -10.87 0.32
N ALA A 27 0.01 -10.79 -0.98
CA ALA A 27 1.32 -10.54 -1.58
C ALA A 27 1.26 -9.27 -2.42
N GLY A 28 2.30 -8.43 -2.37
CA GLY A 28 2.30 -7.17 -3.11
C GLY A 28 3.59 -6.40 -3.02
N LYS A 29 3.60 -5.20 -3.58
CA LYS A 29 4.76 -4.31 -3.59
C LYS A 29 4.35 -2.85 -3.42
N THR A 30 5.04 -2.18 -2.51
CA THR A 30 5.00 -0.73 -2.34
C THR A 30 5.99 -0.05 -3.27
N GLY A 31 5.67 1.17 -3.63
CA GLY A 31 6.66 2.11 -4.12
C GLY A 31 6.18 3.54 -4.06
N THR A 32 7.02 4.39 -4.63
CA THR A 32 6.88 5.83 -4.62
C THR A 32 7.34 6.31 -5.99
N ALA A 33 6.52 7.08 -6.68
CA ALA A 33 6.86 7.63 -8.00
C ALA A 33 7.18 9.12 -7.85
N GLN A 34 8.42 9.49 -8.15
CA GLN A 34 8.92 10.85 -7.99
C GLN A 34 8.40 11.75 -9.12
N VAL A 35 7.86 12.92 -8.77
CA VAL A 35 7.17 13.82 -9.73
C VAL A 35 8.13 14.78 -10.45
N PHE A 36 9.31 15.07 -9.88
CA PHE A 36 10.28 15.99 -10.49
C PHE A 36 11.74 15.55 -10.29
N SER A 37 12.62 15.87 -11.23
CA SER A 37 14.05 15.56 -11.13
C SER A 37 14.76 16.45 -10.11
N ARG A 38 15.59 15.85 -9.25
CA ARG A 38 16.43 16.56 -8.28
C ARG A 38 17.78 16.90 -8.91
N LYS A 39 18.31 18.10 -8.68
CA LYS A 39 19.71 18.40 -9.02
C LYS A 39 20.64 17.68 -8.05
N LYS A 40 21.73 17.10 -8.57
CA LYS A 40 22.71 16.35 -7.76
C LYS A 40 23.37 17.30 -6.75
N GLY A 41 23.24 17.01 -5.46
CA GLY A 41 23.83 17.80 -4.37
C GLY A 41 22.88 18.72 -3.61
N GLU A 42 21.61 18.82 -4.00
CA GLU A 42 20.61 19.56 -3.21
C GLU A 42 20.12 18.75 -2.00
N THR A 43 20.25 19.32 -0.81
CA THR A 43 19.54 18.85 0.39
C THR A 43 18.13 19.42 0.38
N PHE A 44 17.14 18.54 0.19
CA PHE A 44 15.74 18.93 0.15
C PHE A 44 15.06 18.68 1.49
N ASP A 45 14.42 19.72 2.02
CA ASP A 45 13.49 19.57 3.12
C ASP A 45 12.15 19.09 2.56
N HIS A 46 11.87 17.80 2.73
CA HIS A 46 10.63 17.16 2.30
C HIS A 46 9.38 17.85 2.86
N MET A 47 9.48 18.56 4.00
CA MET A 47 8.36 19.30 4.58
C MET A 47 8.08 20.63 3.90
N LYS A 48 9.02 21.15 3.09
CA LYS A 48 8.90 22.43 2.36
C LYS A 48 8.56 22.25 0.88
N VAL A 49 8.39 21.01 0.42
CA VAL A 49 8.02 20.71 -0.97
C VAL A 49 6.55 21.09 -1.19
N LYS A 50 6.27 21.87 -2.24
CA LYS A 50 4.89 22.17 -2.67
C LYS A 50 4.14 20.85 -2.88
N LYS A 51 2.86 20.80 -2.49
CA LYS A 51 2.04 19.58 -2.55
C LYS A 51 2.09 18.91 -3.94
N GLU A 52 2.02 19.69 -5.00
CA GLU A 52 2.07 19.26 -6.41
C GLU A 52 3.40 18.57 -6.79
N LEU A 53 4.47 18.84 -6.05
CA LEU A 53 5.79 18.26 -6.27
C LEU A 53 6.06 17.05 -5.37
N LYS A 54 5.11 16.68 -4.49
CA LYS A 54 5.24 15.48 -3.67
C LYS A 54 5.10 14.22 -4.52
N ASP A 55 5.90 13.23 -4.17
CA ASP A 55 5.89 11.92 -4.84
C ASP A 55 4.50 11.27 -4.75
N HIS A 56 4.14 10.46 -5.74
CA HIS A 56 2.94 9.66 -5.70
C HIS A 56 3.19 8.38 -4.90
N ALA A 57 2.21 7.95 -4.13
CA ALA A 57 2.22 6.69 -3.42
C ALA A 57 1.53 5.63 -4.26
N TRP A 58 2.13 4.45 -4.42
CA TRP A 58 1.42 3.33 -5.06
C TRP A 58 1.59 2.01 -4.30
N PHE A 59 0.62 1.12 -4.47
CA PHE A 59 0.68 -0.24 -3.98
C PHE A 59 -0.08 -1.16 -4.91
N VAL A 60 0.56 -2.25 -5.30
CA VAL A 60 -0.05 -3.30 -6.13
C VAL A 60 0.01 -4.61 -5.35
N CYS A 61 -1.10 -5.32 -5.25
CA CYS A 61 -1.18 -6.58 -4.52
C CYS A 61 -2.23 -7.53 -5.10
N TYR A 62 -2.17 -8.78 -4.63
CA TYR A 62 -3.18 -9.79 -4.89
C TYR A 62 -3.43 -10.63 -3.62
N ALA A 63 -4.64 -11.19 -3.53
CA ALA A 63 -5.07 -12.01 -2.40
C ALA A 63 -6.20 -13.00 -2.79
N PRO A 64 -6.32 -14.15 -2.11
CA PRO A 64 -5.28 -14.80 -1.29
C PRO A 64 -4.00 -15.10 -2.10
N ALA A 65 -2.84 -15.17 -1.45
CA ALA A 65 -1.56 -15.33 -2.16
C ALA A 65 -1.41 -16.72 -2.80
N GLU A 66 -2.00 -17.74 -2.17
CA GLU A 66 -2.00 -19.14 -2.59
C GLU A 66 -2.99 -19.45 -3.72
N ASN A 67 -4.14 -18.79 -3.75
CA ASN A 67 -5.15 -18.92 -4.79
C ASN A 67 -5.79 -17.55 -5.07
N PRO A 68 -5.15 -16.70 -5.90
CA PRO A 68 -5.55 -15.31 -6.06
C PRO A 68 -6.97 -15.16 -6.62
N ALA A 69 -7.84 -14.49 -5.86
CA ALA A 69 -9.21 -14.19 -6.25
C ALA A 69 -9.42 -12.71 -6.63
N ILE A 70 -8.52 -11.83 -6.19
CA ILE A 70 -8.51 -10.40 -6.52
C ILE A 70 -7.08 -9.87 -6.66
N ALA A 71 -6.90 -8.95 -7.61
CA ALA A 71 -5.72 -8.08 -7.70
C ALA A 71 -6.15 -6.62 -7.59
N VAL A 72 -5.37 -5.81 -6.88
CA VAL A 72 -5.66 -4.40 -6.60
C VAL A 72 -4.43 -3.56 -6.92
N SER A 73 -4.64 -2.45 -7.61
CA SER A 73 -3.65 -1.40 -7.82
C SER A 73 -4.20 -0.08 -7.30
N VAL A 74 -3.50 0.54 -6.35
CA VAL A 74 -3.85 1.85 -5.80
C VAL A 74 -2.73 2.82 -6.12
N ILE A 75 -3.08 3.96 -6.70
CA ILE A 75 -2.20 5.12 -6.87
C ILE A 75 -2.86 6.28 -6.15
N LEU A 76 -2.09 6.95 -5.28
CA LEU A 76 -2.48 8.19 -4.62
C LEU A 76 -1.52 9.28 -5.07
N GLU A 77 -2.03 10.18 -5.90
CA GLU A 77 -1.31 11.36 -6.33
C GLU A 77 -0.90 12.21 -5.13
N HIS A 78 0.35 12.63 -5.13
CA HIS A 78 0.98 13.40 -4.04
C HIS A 78 0.88 12.74 -2.66
N GLY A 79 0.72 11.41 -2.63
CA GLY A 79 0.58 10.61 -1.41
C GLY A 79 1.89 10.23 -0.72
N GLU A 80 3.04 10.54 -1.31
CA GLU A 80 4.40 10.29 -0.82
C GLU A 80 4.74 8.80 -0.64
N HIS A 81 4.19 8.13 0.36
CA HIS A 81 4.62 6.80 0.79
C HIS A 81 3.59 5.72 0.48
N GLY A 82 3.93 4.82 -0.45
CA GLY A 82 3.07 3.68 -0.84
C GLY A 82 2.65 2.77 0.33
N SER A 83 3.51 2.61 1.34
CA SER A 83 3.25 1.75 2.50
C SER A 83 2.23 2.32 3.49
N SER A 84 2.20 3.63 3.70
CA SER A 84 1.33 4.27 4.70
C SER A 84 0.07 4.87 4.10
N GLN A 85 0.04 5.15 2.79
CA GLN A 85 -1.14 5.72 2.12
C GLN A 85 -1.84 4.73 1.20
N ALA A 86 -1.16 4.20 0.18
CA ALA A 86 -1.79 3.36 -0.83
C ALA A 86 -2.11 1.94 -0.32
N ALA A 87 -1.23 1.35 0.48
CA ALA A 87 -1.42 -0.01 0.98
C ALA A 87 -2.66 -0.18 1.87
N PRO A 88 -2.95 0.70 2.86
CA PRO A 88 -4.18 0.60 3.66
C PRO A 88 -5.47 0.61 2.83
N ILE A 89 -5.53 1.43 1.78
CA ILE A 89 -6.68 1.49 0.86
C ILE A 89 -6.86 0.13 0.17
N ALA A 90 -5.77 -0.45 -0.35
CA ALA A 90 -5.82 -1.76 -0.98
C ALA A 90 -6.25 -2.87 0.00
N GLY A 91 -5.80 -2.78 1.26
CA GLY A 91 -6.21 -3.70 2.33
C GLY A 91 -7.72 -3.65 2.60
N GLU A 92 -8.32 -2.45 2.61
CA GLU A 92 -9.77 -2.30 2.78
C GLU A 92 -10.53 -2.85 1.58
N LEU A 93 -10.07 -2.59 0.35
CA LEU A 93 -10.69 -3.16 -0.86
C LEU A 93 -10.68 -4.70 -0.84
N ILE A 94 -9.57 -5.31 -0.43
CA ILE A 94 -9.48 -6.77 -0.26
C ILE A 94 -10.46 -7.26 0.81
N ARG A 95 -10.54 -6.57 1.96
CA ARG A 95 -11.49 -6.91 3.03
C ARG A 95 -12.92 -6.90 2.53
N GLN A 96 -13.32 -5.81 1.86
CA GLN A 96 -14.68 -5.66 1.32
C GLN A 96 -14.99 -6.74 0.27
N TYR A 97 -14.06 -7.00 -0.67
CA TYR A 97 -14.25 -8.02 -1.69
C TYR A 97 -14.39 -9.44 -1.10
N LEU A 98 -13.61 -9.77 -0.07
CA LEU A 98 -13.66 -11.07 0.59
C LEU A 98 -14.77 -11.17 1.67
N GLY A 99 -15.60 -10.13 1.83
CA GLY A 99 -16.67 -10.11 2.85
C GLY A 99 -16.17 -10.00 4.30
N ILE A 100 -14.93 -9.54 4.52
CA ILE A 100 -14.31 -9.41 5.83
C ILE A 100 -14.58 -7.99 6.36
N VAL A 101 -15.79 -7.76 6.84
CA VAL A 101 -16.21 -6.44 7.32
C VAL A 101 -15.62 -6.17 8.71
N PRO A 102 -14.93 -5.03 8.94
CA PRO A 102 -14.50 -4.66 10.28
C PRO A 102 -15.70 -4.41 11.21
N VAL A 103 -15.63 -4.91 12.43
CA VAL A 103 -16.72 -4.86 13.45
C VAL A 103 -17.29 -3.43 13.63
N LYS A 104 -16.46 -2.39 13.54
CA LYS A 104 -16.89 -0.98 13.67
C LYS A 104 -17.88 -0.51 12.58
N ALA A 105 -17.92 -1.15 11.42
CA ALA A 105 -18.90 -0.80 10.38
C ALA A 105 -20.31 -1.33 10.70
N LEU A 106 -20.42 -2.35 11.58
CA LEU A 106 -21.70 -2.91 12.04
C LEU A 106 -22.33 -2.10 13.17
N GLU A 107 -21.55 -1.25 13.86
CA GLU A 107 -21.99 -0.42 14.99
C GLU A 107 -22.66 0.90 14.58
N LYS A 108 -22.74 1.22 13.27
CA LYS A 108 -23.41 2.42 12.75
C LYS A 108 -24.82 2.17 12.22
N LYS A 109 -25.58 1.27 12.84
CA LYS A 109 -27.01 1.04 12.53
C LYS A 109 -27.90 1.49 13.68
#